data_AF-A0A9E1X636-F1
#
_entry.id   AF-A0A9E1X636-F1
#
_cell.length_a   1.000
_cell.length_b   1.000
_cell.length_c   1.000
_cell.angle_alpha   90.00
_cell.angle_beta   90.00
_cell.angle_gamma   90.00
#
_symmetry.space_group_name_H-M   'P 1'
#
loop_
_entity.id
_entity.type
_entity.pdbx_description
1 polymer ?
#
loop_
_entity_poly.entity_id
_entity_poly.type
_entity_poly.pdbx_seq_one_letter_code
_entity_poly.pdbx_strand_id
1 'polypeptide(L)'
;VTGEALVTRVLRDGGAWESQADPSILGLNPMAAWRGTVLAAIDSASVDGVLDAMHPHAVGELPGGVIIGFRVTENLVHGWDLARACGTDIALPETLAERCLDFWMPLAGSDALSGHFGPTVMPPDGASAGVRLLSLLGRTA
;
A
#
# COMPACT_ATOMS: atom_id res chain seq x y z
N VAL A 1 -4.86 3.33 8.97
CA VAL A 1 -5.01 2.88 10.38
C VAL A 1 -5.42 1.43 10.39
N THR A 2 -6.54 1.08 9.76
CA THR A 2 -6.96 -0.31 9.61
C THR A 2 -5.96 -1.14 8.82
N GLY A 3 -5.46 -0.64 7.70
CA GLY A 3 -4.54 -1.41 6.87
C GLY A 3 -3.23 -1.80 7.58
N GLU A 4 -2.57 -0.87 8.27
CA GLU A 4 -1.33 -1.12 9.02
C GLU A 4 -1.56 -1.96 10.28
N ALA A 5 -2.70 -1.76 10.96
CA ALA A 5 -3.10 -2.58 12.10
C ALA A 5 -3.38 -4.04 11.66
N LEU A 6 -3.98 -4.23 10.49
CA LEU A 6 -4.23 -5.55 9.92
C LEU A 6 -2.94 -6.27 9.55
N VAL A 7 -1.94 -5.56 9.03
CA VAL A 7 -0.61 -6.13 8.74
C VAL A 7 0.03 -6.65 10.02
N THR A 8 0.02 -5.88 11.10
CA THR A 8 0.55 -6.33 12.39
C THR A 8 -0.14 -7.62 12.84
N ARG A 9 -1.48 -7.65 12.80
CA ARG A 9 -2.29 -8.80 13.22
C ARG A 9 -2.03 -10.04 12.36
N VAL A 10 -1.94 -9.88 11.04
CA VAL A 10 -1.74 -10.98 10.10
C VAL A 10 -0.32 -11.54 10.21
N LEU A 11 0.68 -10.66 10.31
CA LEU A 11 2.08 -11.08 10.38
C LEU A 11 2.45 -11.71 11.72
N ARG A 12 1.84 -11.26 12.83
CA ARG A 12 2.14 -11.79 14.17
C ARG A 12 1.21 -12.91 14.63
N ASP A 13 -0.09 -12.73 14.42
CA ASP A 13 -1.11 -13.51 15.13
C ASP A 13 -1.86 -14.48 14.20
N GLY A 14 -1.59 -14.47 12.89
CA GLY A 14 -2.29 -15.31 11.91
C GLY A 14 -3.79 -15.01 11.80
N GLY A 15 -4.21 -13.78 12.15
CA GLY A 15 -5.61 -13.37 12.17
C GLY A 15 -6.22 -13.13 10.78
N ALA A 16 -7.55 -12.97 10.73
CA ALA A 16 -8.28 -12.70 9.49
C ALA A 16 -8.18 -11.22 9.04
N TRP A 17 -8.26 -11.01 7.72
CA TRP A 17 -8.32 -9.68 7.11
C TRP A 17 -9.73 -9.06 7.23
N GLU A 18 -10.01 -8.42 8.35
CA GLU A 18 -11.28 -7.72 8.60
C GLU A 18 -11.12 -6.20 8.42
N SER A 19 -11.72 -5.64 7.36
CA SER A 19 -11.54 -4.23 6.98
C SER A 19 -12.50 -3.26 7.67
N GLN A 20 -13.56 -3.75 8.34
CA GLN A 20 -14.48 -2.88 9.07
C GLN A 20 -13.84 -2.41 10.37
N ALA A 21 -13.76 -1.10 10.54
CA ALA A 21 -13.38 -0.49 11.81
C ALA A 21 -14.29 0.68 12.15
N ASP A 22 -14.59 0.80 13.43
CA ASP A 22 -15.28 1.96 13.99
C ASP A 22 -14.34 3.18 13.92
N PRO A 23 -14.80 4.34 13.39
CA PRO A 23 -14.00 5.57 13.32
C PRO A 23 -13.40 6.02 14.66
N SER A 24 -13.99 5.62 15.79
CA SER A 24 -13.45 5.86 17.13
C SER A 24 -12.04 5.29 17.34
N ILE A 25 -11.58 4.34 16.50
CA ILE A 25 -10.20 3.84 16.50
C ILE A 25 -9.14 4.94 16.29
N LEU A 26 -9.54 6.07 15.68
CA LEU A 26 -8.65 7.22 15.48
C LEU A 26 -8.38 8.00 16.78
N GLY A 27 -9.25 7.85 17.78
CA GLY A 27 -9.17 8.55 19.06
C GLY A 27 -9.13 10.08 18.91
N LEU A 28 -8.55 10.74 19.92
CA LEU A 28 -8.41 12.20 19.96
C LEU A 28 -7.27 12.73 19.08
N ASN A 29 -6.36 11.86 18.64
CA ASN A 29 -5.24 12.24 17.79
C ASN A 29 -5.05 11.20 16.66
N PRO A 30 -5.78 11.35 15.54
CA PRO A 30 -5.74 10.43 14.41
C PRO A 30 -4.35 10.21 13.83
N MET A 31 -3.51 11.26 13.80
CA MET A 31 -2.14 11.17 13.29
C MET A 31 -1.25 10.31 14.18
N ALA A 32 -1.34 10.50 15.51
CA ALA A 32 -0.61 9.66 16.46
C ALA A 32 -1.11 8.20 16.42
N ALA A 33 -2.42 8.00 16.32
CA ALA A 33 -3.02 6.68 16.19
C ALA A 33 -2.52 5.96 14.94
N TRP A 34 -2.55 6.62 13.77
CA TRP A 34 -2.01 6.06 12.53
C TRP A 34 -0.51 5.76 12.63
N ARG A 35 0.29 6.71 13.15
CA ARG A 35 1.74 6.51 13.30
C ARG A 35 2.06 5.30 14.18
N GLY A 36 1.29 5.08 15.25
CA GLY A 36 1.41 3.88 16.08
C GLY A 36 1.22 2.58 15.29
N THR A 37 0.22 2.54 14.40
CA THR A 37 -0.01 1.36 13.54
C THR A 37 1.11 1.11 12.54
N VAL A 38 1.70 2.18 11.98
CA VAL A 38 2.84 2.06 11.05
C VAL A 38 4.06 1.47 11.75
N LEU A 39 4.38 1.96 12.96
CA LEU A 39 5.53 1.46 13.74
C LEU A 39 5.35 -0.03 14.09
N ALA A 40 4.15 -0.42 14.54
CA ALA A 40 3.86 -1.82 14.82
C ALA A 40 3.98 -2.73 13.58
N ALA A 41 3.57 -2.24 12.40
CA ALA A 41 3.72 -2.98 11.15
C ALA A 41 5.20 -3.15 10.76
N ILE A 42 6.01 -2.09 10.90
CA ILE A 42 7.46 -2.14 10.65
C ILE A 42 8.13 -3.13 11.60
N ASP A 43 7.82 -3.07 12.89
CA ASP A 43 8.39 -3.99 13.89
C ASP A 43 8.04 -5.45 13.57
N SER A 44 6.81 -5.71 13.11
CA SER A 44 6.35 -7.05 12.72
C SER A 44 7.06 -7.55 11.46
N ALA A 45 7.20 -6.70 10.45
CA ALA A 45 7.88 -7.03 9.20
C ALA A 45 9.40 -7.22 9.36
N SER A 46 9.97 -6.74 10.47
CA SER A 46 11.40 -6.83 10.76
C SER A 46 11.80 -8.14 11.47
N VAL A 47 10.85 -9.02 11.77
CA VAL A 47 11.13 -10.33 12.37
C VAL A 47 11.64 -11.30 11.29
N ASP A 48 12.74 -11.99 11.58
CA ASP A 48 13.37 -12.94 10.66
C ASP A 48 12.36 -13.99 10.15
N GLY A 49 12.36 -14.20 8.84
CA GLY A 49 11.50 -15.18 8.16
C GLY A 49 10.05 -14.75 7.93
N VAL A 50 9.57 -13.63 8.51
CA VAL A 50 8.18 -13.18 8.33
C VAL A 50 7.89 -12.77 6.89
N LEU A 51 8.84 -12.17 6.19
CA LEU A 51 8.61 -11.77 4.80
C LEU A 51 8.51 -12.96 3.84
N ASP A 52 9.14 -14.09 4.17
CA ASP A 52 9.15 -15.30 3.35
C ASP A 52 7.99 -16.25 3.68
N ALA A 53 7.46 -16.17 4.91
CA ALA A 53 6.35 -17.00 5.36
C ALA A 53 5.03 -16.65 4.66
N MET A 54 4.15 -17.65 4.52
CA MET A 54 2.80 -17.48 3.99
C MET A 54 1.86 -16.97 5.10
N HIS A 55 1.06 -15.97 4.76
CA HIS A 55 0.12 -15.33 5.67
C HIS A 55 -1.28 -15.16 5.03
N PRO A 56 -2.35 -15.21 5.84
CA PRO A 56 -3.71 -14.98 5.34
C PRO A 56 -3.91 -13.56 4.79
N HIS A 57 -4.50 -13.45 3.61
CA HIS A 57 -4.93 -12.19 3.01
C HIS A 57 -6.32 -12.35 2.36
N ALA A 58 -7.01 -11.23 2.09
CA ALA A 58 -8.36 -11.25 1.50
C ALA A 58 -8.43 -11.95 0.12
N VAL A 59 -7.29 -12.10 -0.56
CA VAL A 59 -7.16 -12.73 -1.88
C VAL A 59 -6.52 -14.12 -1.82
N GLY A 60 -6.36 -14.68 -0.62
CA GLY A 60 -5.70 -15.96 -0.36
C GLY A 60 -4.44 -15.83 0.49
N GLU A 61 -3.72 -16.93 0.66
CA GLU A 61 -2.43 -16.95 1.36
C GLU A 61 -1.35 -16.28 0.49
N LEU A 62 -0.59 -15.35 1.07
CA LEU A 62 0.48 -14.62 0.39
C LEU A 62 1.76 -14.58 1.22
N PRO A 63 2.96 -14.55 0.59
CA PRO A 63 4.19 -14.26 1.31
C PRO A 63 4.12 -12.90 1.99
N GLY A 64 4.67 -12.77 3.20
CA GLY A 64 4.66 -11.51 3.97
C GLY A 64 5.25 -10.33 3.19
N GLY A 65 6.28 -10.56 2.38
CA GLY A 65 6.88 -9.56 1.50
C GLY A 65 5.92 -8.99 0.45
N VAL A 66 4.98 -9.82 -0.05
CA VAL A 66 3.94 -9.37 -0.99
C VAL A 66 2.93 -8.48 -0.28
N ILE A 67 2.50 -8.87 0.93
CA ILE A 67 1.59 -8.05 1.74
C ILE A 67 2.21 -6.69 2.05
N ILE A 68 3.49 -6.65 2.42
CA ILE A 68 4.23 -5.40 2.64
C ILE A 68 4.34 -4.58 1.34
N GLY A 69 4.59 -5.22 0.20
CA GLY A 69 4.58 -4.56 -1.11
C GLY A 69 3.27 -3.82 -1.38
N PHE A 70 2.13 -4.47 -1.13
CA PHE A 70 0.81 -3.82 -1.20
C PHE A 70 0.73 -2.59 -0.29
N ARG A 71 1.08 -2.74 1.00
CA ARG A 71 0.97 -1.64 1.98
C ARG A 71 1.83 -0.44 1.66
N VAL A 72 3.04 -0.66 1.16
CA VAL A 72 3.95 0.43 0.80
C VAL A 72 3.36 1.20 -0.37
N THR A 73 2.83 0.53 -1.39
CA THR A 73 2.20 1.21 -2.52
C THR A 73 0.94 1.97 -2.11
N GLU A 74 0.07 1.37 -1.29
CA GLU A 74 -1.14 2.01 -0.79
C GLU A 74 -0.82 3.32 -0.06
N ASN A 75 0.15 3.31 0.86
CA ASN A 75 0.56 4.51 1.58
C ASN A 75 1.17 5.57 0.66
N LEU A 76 1.99 5.16 -0.31
CA LEU A 76 2.63 6.07 -1.25
C LEU A 76 1.60 6.79 -2.13
N VAL A 77 0.71 6.02 -2.75
CA VAL A 77 -0.28 6.53 -3.71
C VAL A 77 -1.36 7.33 -2.99
N HIS A 78 -1.86 6.86 -1.84
CA HIS A 78 -2.85 7.63 -1.10
C HIS A 78 -2.29 8.88 -0.43
N GLY A 79 -1.00 8.89 -0.08
CA GLY A 79 -0.31 10.12 0.32
C GLY A 79 -0.35 11.18 -0.80
N TRP A 80 -0.15 10.75 -2.06
CA TRP A 80 -0.29 11.62 -3.22
C TRP A 80 -1.74 12.03 -3.48
N ASP A 81 -2.70 11.10 -3.41
CA ASP A 81 -4.12 11.38 -3.59
C ASP A 81 -4.59 12.46 -2.59
N LEU A 82 -4.18 12.35 -1.31
CA LEU A 82 -4.50 13.31 -0.25
C LEU A 82 -3.86 14.68 -0.49
N ALA A 83 -2.59 14.72 -0.88
CA ALA A 83 -1.91 15.99 -1.17
C ALA A 83 -2.62 16.75 -2.30
N ARG A 84 -2.93 16.05 -3.40
CA ARG A 84 -3.68 16.60 -4.54
C ARG A 84 -5.08 17.08 -4.11
N ALA A 85 -5.80 16.30 -3.31
CA ALA A 85 -7.12 16.69 -2.78
C ALA A 85 -7.06 17.95 -1.88
N CYS A 86 -5.93 18.16 -1.19
CA CYS A 86 -5.66 19.38 -0.42
C CYS A 86 -5.09 20.54 -1.27
N GLY A 87 -5.05 20.40 -2.61
CA GLY A 87 -4.55 21.43 -3.51
C GLY A 87 -3.01 21.57 -3.51
N THR A 88 -2.29 20.59 -2.97
CA THR A 88 -0.82 20.56 -2.99
C THR A 88 -0.34 19.58 -4.05
N ASP A 89 0.49 20.04 -4.98
CA ASP A 89 1.12 19.17 -5.94
C ASP A 89 2.44 18.62 -5.38
N ILE A 90 2.56 17.30 -5.29
CA ILE A 90 3.77 16.62 -4.83
C ILE A 90 4.19 15.55 -5.83
N ALA A 91 5.50 15.40 -6.00
CA ALA A 91 6.06 14.26 -6.70
C ALA A 91 6.25 13.09 -5.72
N LEU A 92 6.02 11.87 -6.19
CA LEU A 92 6.42 10.67 -5.44
C LEU A 92 7.96 10.58 -5.39
N PRO A 93 8.57 10.15 -4.26
CA PRO A 93 10.00 9.92 -4.20
C PRO A 93 10.45 8.87 -5.20
N GLU A 94 11.38 9.23 -6.09
CA GLU A 94 11.72 8.43 -7.29
C GLU A 94 12.09 6.98 -6.95
N THR A 95 13.06 6.77 -6.05
CA THR A 95 13.51 5.42 -5.67
C THR A 95 12.42 4.56 -5.05
N LEU A 96 11.46 5.16 -4.35
CA LEU A 96 10.34 4.41 -3.77
C LEU A 96 9.30 4.08 -4.85
N ALA A 97 9.05 5.03 -5.75
CA ALA A 97 8.17 4.81 -6.90
C ALA A 97 8.73 3.73 -7.84
N GLU A 98 10.03 3.70 -8.11
CA GLU A 98 10.70 2.65 -8.89
C GLU A 98 10.45 1.27 -8.28
N ARG A 99 10.66 1.12 -6.97
CA ARG A 99 10.44 -0.16 -6.27
C ARG A 99 8.98 -0.62 -6.32
N CYS A 100 8.04 0.30 -6.13
CA CYS A 100 6.62 -0.03 -6.25
C CYS A 100 6.24 -0.34 -7.70
N LEU A 101 6.80 0.38 -8.67
CA LEU A 101 6.57 0.12 -10.08
C LEU A 101 7.07 -1.27 -10.48
N ASP A 102 8.28 -1.64 -10.08
CA ASP A 102 8.86 -2.97 -10.30
C ASP A 102 8.03 -4.08 -9.64
N PHE A 103 7.46 -3.80 -8.47
CA PHE A 103 6.57 -4.74 -7.77
C PHE A 103 5.25 -4.98 -8.51
N TRP A 104 4.63 -3.94 -9.09
CA TRP A 104 3.33 -4.06 -9.77
C TRP A 104 3.43 -4.41 -11.26
N MET A 105 4.55 -4.12 -11.92
CA MET A 105 4.74 -4.38 -13.35
C MET A 105 4.43 -5.83 -13.76
N PRO A 106 4.82 -6.87 -13.00
CA PRO A 106 4.49 -8.26 -13.34
C PRO A 106 2.99 -8.55 -13.36
N LEU A 107 2.18 -7.74 -12.67
CA LEU A 107 0.73 -7.86 -12.60
C LEU A 107 0.01 -6.91 -13.56
N ALA A 108 0.74 -6.05 -14.29
CA ALA A 108 0.16 -5.09 -15.21
C ALA A 108 -0.71 -5.80 -16.27
N GLY A 109 -1.96 -5.36 -16.42
CA GLY A 109 -2.92 -5.95 -17.35
C GLY A 109 -3.51 -7.30 -16.91
N SER A 110 -3.18 -7.78 -15.71
CA SER A 110 -3.81 -8.98 -15.14
C SER A 110 -5.18 -8.68 -14.52
N ASP A 111 -6.06 -9.68 -14.50
CA ASP A 111 -7.34 -9.61 -13.79
C ASP A 111 -7.17 -9.47 -12.27
N ALA A 112 -5.99 -9.75 -11.72
CA ALA A 112 -5.71 -9.55 -10.30
C ALA A 112 -5.75 -8.06 -9.90
N LEU A 113 -5.39 -7.17 -10.83
CA LEU A 113 -5.50 -5.72 -10.63
C LEU A 113 -6.90 -5.19 -10.98
N SER A 114 -7.64 -5.92 -11.80
CA SER A 114 -8.96 -5.49 -12.25
C SER A 114 -9.93 -5.48 -11.07
N GLY A 115 -10.63 -4.35 -10.88
CA GLY A 115 -11.54 -4.13 -9.76
C GLY A 115 -10.93 -3.55 -8.47
N HIS A 116 -9.60 -3.58 -8.30
CA HIS A 116 -8.92 -2.93 -7.16
C HIS A 116 -8.42 -1.52 -7.49
N PHE A 117 -8.02 -1.29 -8.74
CA PHE A 117 -7.54 0.00 -9.23
C PHE A 117 -8.44 0.57 -10.32
N GLY A 118 -8.28 1.87 -10.57
CA GLY A 118 -8.86 2.50 -11.77
C GLY A 118 -8.22 1.95 -13.04
N PRO A 119 -8.84 2.16 -14.22
CA PRO A 119 -8.26 1.75 -15.49
C PRO A 119 -6.86 2.34 -15.68
N THR A 120 -5.88 1.51 -16.06
CA THR A 120 -4.53 1.96 -16.36
C THR A 120 -4.55 3.07 -17.42
N VAL A 121 -3.73 4.10 -17.18
CA VAL A 121 -3.52 5.24 -18.09
C VAL A 121 -2.16 5.09 -18.75
N MET A 122 -2.04 5.50 -20.01
CA MET A 122 -0.73 5.57 -20.67
C MET A 122 0.05 6.78 -20.13
N PRO A 123 1.22 6.58 -19.50
CA PRO A 123 2.04 7.69 -19.04
C PRO A 123 2.69 8.42 -20.23
N PRO A 124 3.02 9.71 -20.10
CA PRO A 124 3.82 10.43 -21.10
C PRO A 124 5.18 9.78 -21.35
N ASP A 125 5.74 9.99 -22.55
CA ASP A 125 7.10 9.55 -22.87
C ASP A 125 8.12 10.21 -21.93
N GLY A 126 9.03 9.40 -21.39
CA GLY A 126 10.05 9.88 -20.43
C GLY A 126 9.51 10.25 -19.05
N ALA A 127 8.26 9.89 -18.72
CA ALA A 127 7.68 10.11 -17.41
C ALA A 127 8.53 9.48 -16.28
N SER A 128 8.59 10.18 -15.14
CA SER A 128 9.23 9.66 -13.93
C SER A 128 8.59 8.37 -13.44
N ALA A 129 9.31 7.60 -12.62
CA ALA A 129 8.76 6.38 -12.03
C ALA A 129 7.48 6.65 -11.24
N GLY A 130 7.40 7.80 -10.56
CA GLY A 130 6.19 8.25 -9.87
C GLY A 130 4.98 8.39 -10.80
N VAL A 131 5.13 9.10 -11.92
CA VAL A 131 4.04 9.29 -12.89
C VAL A 131 3.65 7.96 -13.53
N ARG A 132 4.63 7.10 -13.84
CA ARG A 132 4.38 5.76 -14.40
C ARG A 132 3.63 4.85 -13.43
N LEU A 133 4.00 4.85 -12.15
CA LEU A 133 3.31 4.11 -11.09
C LEU A 133 1.87 4.61 -10.93
N LEU A 134 1.67 5.92 -10.83
CA LEU A 134 0.33 6.52 -10.72
C LEU A 134 -0.53 6.15 -11.93
N SER A 135 0.03 6.23 -13.14
CA SER A 135 -0.64 5.89 -14.39
C SER A 135 -1.02 4.40 -14.44
N LEU A 136 -0.11 3.50 -14.03
CA LEU A 136 -0.37 2.06 -13.92
C LEU A 136 -1.59 1.78 -13.03
N LEU A 137 -1.70 2.50 -11.92
CA LEU A 137 -2.77 2.37 -10.92
C LEU A 137 -3.98 3.26 -11.21
N GLY A 138 -4.06 3.84 -12.41
CA GLY A 138 -5.23 4.55 -12.93
C GLY A 138 -5.41 5.99 -12.47
N ARG A 139 -4.33 6.66 -12.03
CA ARG A 139 -4.33 8.10 -11.73
C ARG A 139 -3.82 8.89 -12.93
N THR A 140 -4.37 10.08 -13.14
CA THR A 140 -3.81 11.09 -14.05
C THR A 140 -2.99 12.09 -13.25
N ALA A 141 -1.67 12.06 -13.44
CA ALA A 141 -0.70 12.83 -12.66
C ALA A 141 -0.14 14.02 -13.45
#